data_AF-A0A8S9FSL5-F1
#
_entry.id   AF-A0A8S9FSL5-F1
#
_cell.length_a   1.000
_cell.length_b   1.000
_cell.length_c   1.000
_cell.angle_alpha   90.00
_cell.angle_beta   90.00
_cell.angle_gamma   90.00
#
_symmetry.space_group_name_H-M   'P 1'
#
loop_
_entity.id
_entity.type
_entity.pdbx_description
1 polymer ?
#
loop_
_entity_poly.entity_id
_entity_poly.type
_entity_poly.pdbx_seq_one_letter_code
_entity_poly.pdbx_strand_id
1 'polypeptide(L)'
;MEGYVANLNGWADHLFHRIWPPSRVNHRFWPNNIQDYREVNEEYAKEIKKLSEKILGWLSEGLGGITFLIANQVYGLQAFKDNNWFEVKYDDSRIVVIIGDQVHRMNNGKYKRAEHRATLDKEKTRISWPVFVDPNLDHVVRPLPELISGDDNAPKFKPYTYRDYKFHIWNRLPLD
;
A
#
# COMPACT_ATOMS: atom_id res chain seq x y z
N MET A 1 -15.31 -2.45 -9.40
CA MET A 1 -14.27 -3.49 -9.46
C MET A 1 -14.19 -4.12 -8.08
N GLU A 2 -15.07 -5.09 -7.87
CA GLU A 2 -15.19 -5.88 -6.64
C GLU A 2 -14.68 -7.28 -6.95
N GLY A 3 -13.90 -7.86 -6.04
CA GLY A 3 -13.46 -9.26 -6.09
C GLY A 3 -12.55 -9.62 -7.26
N TYR A 4 -11.27 -9.28 -7.18
CA TYR A 4 -10.24 -9.93 -8.01
C TYR A 4 -9.03 -10.27 -7.13
N VAL A 5 -8.77 -11.56 -6.96
CA VAL A 5 -7.50 -12.08 -6.45
C VAL A 5 -6.52 -11.94 -7.60
N ALA A 6 -5.56 -11.01 -7.49
CA ALA A 6 -4.44 -11.00 -8.42
C ALA A 6 -3.76 -12.37 -8.30
N ASN A 7 -3.56 -13.06 -9.42
CA ASN A 7 -2.88 -14.36 -9.47
C ASN A 7 -1.39 -14.13 -9.14
N LEU A 8 -1.12 -13.91 -7.86
CA LEU A 8 0.20 -13.88 -7.27
C LEU A 8 0.57 -15.35 -7.12
N ASN A 9 1.54 -15.84 -7.89
CA ASN A 9 2.11 -17.19 -7.77
C ASN A 9 2.90 -17.32 -6.45
N GLY A 10 2.25 -17.07 -5.31
CA GLY A 10 2.81 -17.13 -3.97
C GLY A 10 2.03 -18.13 -3.13
N TRP A 11 2.71 -18.73 -2.14
CA TRP A 11 2.09 -19.64 -1.19
C TRP A 11 1.35 -18.82 -0.12
N ALA A 12 0.22 -18.23 -0.49
CA ALA A 12 -0.58 -17.37 0.38
C ALA A 12 -2.05 -17.35 -0.04
N ASP A 13 -2.93 -17.37 0.95
CA ASP A 13 -4.35 -17.05 0.78
C ASP A 13 -4.59 -15.58 1.12
N HIS A 14 -5.53 -14.95 0.42
CA HIS A 14 -5.83 -13.53 0.60
C HIS A 14 -7.33 -13.27 0.67
N LEU A 15 -7.72 -12.38 1.58
CA LEU A 15 -9.04 -11.76 1.63
C LEU A 15 -8.89 -10.26 1.36
N PHE A 16 -9.48 -9.78 0.27
CA PHE A 16 -9.49 -8.36 -0.08
C PHE A 16 -10.89 -7.78 0.00
N HIS A 17 -11.06 -6.75 0.81
CA HIS A 17 -12.28 -5.96 0.85
C HIS A 17 -11.93 -4.49 1.11
N ARG A 18 -12.85 -3.60 0.72
CA ARG A 18 -12.69 -2.17 0.95
C ARG A 18 -13.22 -1.83 2.34
N ILE A 19 -12.38 -1.15 3.13
CA ILE A 19 -12.73 -0.66 4.47
C ILE A 19 -13.04 0.85 4.53
N TRP A 20 -12.70 1.59 3.46
CA TRP A 20 -12.93 3.03 3.38
C TRP A 20 -13.05 3.52 1.91
N PRO A 21 -13.82 4.59 1.62
CA PRO A 21 -14.76 5.31 2.49
C PRO A 21 -16.05 4.51 2.78
N PRO A 22 -16.83 4.85 3.83
CA PRO A 22 -18.04 4.12 4.19
C PRO A 22 -19.03 3.96 3.03
N SER A 23 -19.15 4.98 2.18
CA SER A 23 -20.01 4.96 0.97
C SER A 23 -19.61 3.92 -0.09
N ARG A 24 -18.41 3.34 0.02
CA ARG A 24 -17.90 2.31 -0.90
C ARG A 24 -17.64 0.98 -0.18
N VAL A 25 -17.94 0.86 1.11
CA VAL A 25 -17.84 -0.41 1.82
C VAL A 25 -18.99 -1.31 1.40
N ASN A 26 -18.67 -2.56 1.05
CA ASN A 26 -19.67 -3.57 0.74
C ASN A 26 -19.51 -4.76 1.68
N HIS A 27 -20.34 -4.80 2.73
CA HIS A 27 -20.28 -5.81 3.78
C HIS A 27 -20.62 -7.22 3.31
N ARG A 28 -21.15 -7.41 2.10
CA ARG A 28 -21.37 -8.74 1.52
C ARG A 28 -20.07 -9.53 1.38
N PHE A 29 -18.96 -8.85 1.16
CA PHE A 29 -17.63 -9.47 1.00
C PHE A 29 -16.85 -9.58 2.31
N TRP A 30 -17.45 -9.16 3.43
CA TRP A 30 -16.82 -9.26 4.74
C TRP A 30 -17.21 -10.59 5.41
N PRO A 31 -16.30 -11.22 6.18
CA PRO A 31 -16.63 -12.34 7.05
C PRO A 31 -17.85 -12.04 7.92
N ASN A 32 -18.83 -12.95 7.88
CA ASN A 32 -20.08 -12.87 8.63
C ASN A 32 -20.17 -13.95 9.72
N ASN A 33 -19.23 -14.88 9.75
CA ASN A 33 -19.13 -15.97 10.72
C ASN A 33 -18.14 -15.69 11.87
N ILE A 34 -17.45 -14.55 11.85
CA ILE A 34 -16.53 -14.11 12.89
C ILE A 34 -17.22 -13.01 13.70
N GLN A 35 -17.37 -13.25 14.99
CA GLN A 35 -17.95 -12.29 15.92
C GLN A 35 -17.12 -10.99 15.95
N ASP A 36 -17.81 -9.86 15.96
CA ASP A 36 -17.24 -8.50 16.06
C ASP A 36 -16.29 -8.08 14.91
N TYR A 37 -16.06 -8.93 13.90
CA TYR A 37 -15.17 -8.63 12.78
C TYR A 37 -15.48 -7.29 12.11
N ARG A 38 -16.78 -7.01 11.93
CA ARG A 38 -17.24 -5.78 11.30
C ARG A 38 -16.91 -4.57 12.16
N GLU A 39 -17.30 -4.60 13.42
CA GLU A 39 -17.11 -3.50 14.36
C GLU A 39 -15.61 -3.18 14.51
N VAL A 40 -14.78 -4.21 14.72
CA VAL A 40 -13.33 -4.07 14.86
C VAL A 40 -12.70 -3.51 13.57
N ASN A 41 -13.09 -4.00 12.38
CA ASN A 41 -12.53 -3.47 11.13
C ASN A 41 -12.98 -2.02 10.86
N GLU A 42 -14.19 -1.65 11.23
CA GLU A 42 -14.68 -0.28 11.08
C GLU A 42 -13.98 0.69 12.04
N GLU A 43 -13.75 0.29 13.29
CA GLU A 43 -12.95 1.07 14.24
C GLU A 43 -11.50 1.20 13.74
N TYR A 44 -10.89 0.08 13.36
CA TYR A 44 -9.55 0.07 12.80
C TYR A 44 -9.42 0.96 11.56
N ALA A 45 -10.41 0.94 10.65
CA ALA A 45 -10.44 1.80 9.47
C ALA A 45 -10.45 3.29 9.83
N LYS A 46 -11.17 3.69 10.89
CA LYS A 46 -11.19 5.08 11.38
C LYS A 46 -9.81 5.50 11.90
N GLU A 47 -9.15 4.65 12.68
CA GLU A 47 -7.82 4.95 13.22
C GLU A 47 -6.75 4.97 12.13
N ILE A 48 -6.77 4.02 11.19
CA ILE A 48 -5.87 4.04 10.03
C ILE A 48 -6.11 5.26 9.17
N LYS A 49 -7.36 5.70 8.96
CA LYS A 49 -7.63 6.96 8.24
C LYS A 49 -6.97 8.15 8.94
N LYS A 50 -7.18 8.32 10.25
CA LYS A 50 -6.57 9.43 11.02
C LYS A 50 -5.05 9.39 10.93
N LEU A 51 -4.46 8.21 11.09
CA LEU A 51 -3.01 8.02 10.96
C LEU A 51 -2.52 8.33 9.54
N SER A 52 -3.25 7.88 8.52
CA SER A 52 -2.94 8.15 7.12
C SER A 52 -2.94 9.64 6.83
N GLU A 53 -3.96 10.37 7.29
CA GLU A 53 -4.05 11.82 7.11
C GLU A 53 -2.93 12.55 7.85
N LYS A 54 -2.56 12.09 9.05
CA LYS A 54 -1.44 12.65 9.81
C LYS A 54 -0.10 12.42 9.10
N ILE A 55 0.16 11.20 8.65
CA ILE A 55 1.40 10.88 7.92
C ILE A 55 1.42 11.58 6.57
N LEU A 56 0.32 11.60 5.81
CA LEU A 56 0.23 12.36 4.57
C LEU A 56 0.36 13.86 4.81
N GLY A 57 -0.09 14.36 5.95
CA GLY A 57 0.12 15.74 6.40
C GLY A 57 1.59 16.03 6.69
N TRP A 58 2.30 15.14 7.40
CA TRP A 58 3.75 15.24 7.60
C TRP A 58 4.52 15.11 6.28
N LEU A 59 4.04 14.23 5.42
CA LEU A 59 4.51 14.07 4.06
C LEU A 59 3.89 15.13 3.14
N SER A 60 3.17 16.15 3.59
CA SER A 60 2.50 17.12 2.68
C SER A 60 3.49 18.06 1.99
N GLU A 61 4.80 17.84 2.18
CA GLU A 61 5.86 18.20 1.24
C GLU A 61 6.06 17.15 0.10
N GLY A 62 5.15 16.18 -0.08
CA GLY A 62 5.19 15.02 -0.99
C GLY A 62 4.04 14.00 -0.77
N LEU A 63 2.86 14.27 -1.36
CA LEU A 63 1.61 13.52 -1.12
C LEU A 63 1.49 12.15 -1.82
N GLY A 64 0.82 11.20 -1.14
CA GLY A 64 -0.08 10.14 -1.66
C GLY A 64 0.50 8.76 -2.00
N GLY A 65 0.20 7.73 -1.19
CA GLY A 65 0.56 6.31 -1.43
C GLY A 65 1.29 5.68 -0.25
N ILE A 66 0.53 5.13 0.70
CA ILE A 66 1.07 4.51 1.91
C ILE A 66 0.41 3.15 2.11
N THR A 67 1.19 2.16 2.52
CA THR A 67 0.68 0.87 2.99
C THR A 67 0.97 0.74 4.48
N PHE A 68 -0.05 0.46 5.28
CA PHE A 68 0.09 0.08 6.69
C PHE A 68 0.04 -1.43 6.79
N LEU A 69 0.97 -2.04 7.52
CA LEU A 69 1.01 -3.48 7.72
C LEU A 69 1.07 -3.77 9.22
N ILE A 70 0.06 -4.52 9.68
CA ILE A 70 0.08 -5.21 10.97
C ILE A 70 0.30 -6.69 10.68
N ALA A 71 1.16 -7.34 11.46
CA ALA A 71 1.41 -8.77 11.33
C ALA A 71 1.46 -9.40 12.72
N ASN A 72 1.17 -10.70 12.81
CA ASN A 72 1.41 -11.45 14.04
C ASN A 72 2.93 -11.57 14.32
N GLN A 73 3.31 -12.14 15.47
CA GLN A 73 4.72 -12.33 15.90
C GLN A 73 5.53 -13.33 15.06
N VAL A 74 5.17 -13.53 13.79
CA VAL A 74 5.92 -14.33 12.83
C VAL A 74 6.60 -13.38 11.85
N TYR A 75 7.93 -13.37 11.88
CA TYR A 75 8.74 -12.60 10.95
C TYR A 75 8.60 -13.15 9.52
N GLY A 76 8.96 -12.32 8.55
CA GLY A 76 8.89 -12.72 7.14
C GLY A 76 8.76 -11.55 6.18
N LEU A 77 8.49 -10.33 6.67
CA LEU A 77 8.64 -9.14 5.83
C LEU A 77 10.14 -8.85 5.66
N GLN A 78 10.59 -8.76 4.41
CA GLN A 78 11.92 -8.28 4.07
C GLN A 78 11.83 -7.02 3.23
N ALA A 79 12.72 -6.06 3.47
CA ALA A 79 12.92 -4.86 2.67
C ALA A 79 14.30 -4.90 1.99
N PHE A 80 14.37 -4.46 0.75
CA PHE A 80 15.63 -4.37 0.00
C PHE A 80 16.27 -3.00 0.18
N LYS A 81 17.54 -2.98 0.58
CA LYS A 81 18.35 -1.77 0.73
C LYS A 81 19.82 -2.13 0.48
N ASP A 82 20.62 -1.23 -0.08
CA ASP A 82 22.08 -1.41 -0.25
C ASP A 82 22.47 -2.79 -0.83
N ASN A 83 21.77 -3.23 -1.86
CA ASN A 83 21.91 -4.54 -2.53
C ASN A 83 21.69 -5.77 -1.65
N ASN A 84 21.03 -5.63 -0.50
CA ASN A 84 20.78 -6.69 0.47
C ASN A 84 19.31 -6.71 0.92
N TRP A 85 18.82 -7.91 1.24
CA TRP A 85 17.51 -8.10 1.87
C TRP A 85 17.64 -8.07 3.38
N PHE A 86 16.88 -7.18 4.04
CA PHE A 86 16.83 -7.04 5.49
C PHE A 86 15.50 -7.51 6.05
N GLU A 87 15.54 -8.32 7.10
CA GLU A 87 14.35 -8.66 7.87
C GLU A 87 13.84 -7.43 8.62
N VAL A 88 12.57 -7.10 8.42
CA VAL A 88 11.91 -6.03 9.15
C VAL A 88 11.44 -6.58 10.49
N LYS A 89 12.11 -6.18 11.57
CA LYS A 89 11.71 -6.55 12.94
C LYS A 89 10.58 -5.64 13.41
N TYR A 90 9.48 -6.24 13.81
CA TYR A 90 8.33 -5.58 14.43
C TYR A 90 7.90 -6.35 15.66
N ASP A 91 7.24 -5.68 16.60
CA ASP A 91 6.53 -6.29 17.72
C ASP A 91 5.06 -5.87 17.67
N ASP A 92 4.24 -6.38 18.57
CA ASP A 92 2.80 -6.18 18.58
C ASP A 92 2.38 -4.71 18.79
N SER A 93 3.31 -3.82 19.14
CA SER A 93 3.04 -2.40 19.34
C SER A 93 3.34 -1.53 18.11
N ARG A 94 3.88 -2.12 17.03
CA ARG A 94 4.36 -1.37 15.85
C ARG A 94 3.53 -1.65 14.61
N ILE A 95 3.31 -0.58 13.84
CA ILE A 95 2.74 -0.66 12.49
C ILE A 95 3.86 -0.36 11.50
N VAL A 96 4.03 -1.24 10.50
CA VAL A 96 4.99 -0.99 9.42
C VAL A 96 4.32 -0.12 8.35
N VAL A 97 4.99 0.98 7.98
CA VAL A 97 4.54 1.94 6.97
C VAL A 97 5.43 1.83 5.74
N ILE A 98 4.86 1.55 4.58
CA ILE A 98 5.59 1.42 3.30
C ILE A 98 5.13 2.52 2.36
N ILE A 99 6.10 3.22 1.75
CA ILE A 99 5.85 4.23 0.73
C ILE A 99 5.55 3.53 -0.61
N GLY A 100 4.38 3.85 -1.18
CA GLY A 100 3.92 3.33 -2.46
C GLY A 100 4.55 4.03 -3.67
N ASP A 101 4.41 3.41 -4.84
CA ASP A 101 4.91 3.93 -6.13
C ASP A 101 4.33 5.31 -6.47
N GLN A 102 3.12 5.58 -6.00
CA GLN A 102 2.38 6.81 -6.22
C GLN A 102 3.13 8.01 -5.59
N VAL A 103 3.63 7.88 -4.36
CA VAL A 103 4.45 8.91 -3.71
C VAL A 103 5.76 9.09 -4.46
N HIS A 104 6.41 7.97 -4.82
CA HIS A 104 7.67 7.96 -5.57
C HIS A 104 7.55 8.70 -6.91
N ARG A 105 6.44 8.52 -7.63
CA ARG A 105 6.15 9.22 -8.87
C ARG A 105 5.84 10.69 -8.63
N MET A 106 4.96 10.99 -7.67
CA MET A 106 4.54 12.37 -7.38
C MET A 106 5.68 13.25 -6.90
N ASN A 107 6.67 12.70 -6.19
CA ASN A 107 7.83 13.46 -5.73
C ASN A 107 9.03 13.44 -6.70
N ASN A 108 8.83 12.99 -7.94
CA ASN A 108 9.87 12.88 -8.96
C ASN A 108 11.08 12.01 -8.54
N GLY A 109 10.82 10.98 -7.71
CA GLY A 109 11.80 9.98 -7.31
C GLY A 109 12.59 10.30 -6.04
N LYS A 110 12.24 11.37 -5.32
CA LYS A 110 12.91 11.79 -4.07
C LYS A 110 12.75 10.75 -2.95
N TYR A 111 11.53 10.30 -2.68
CA TYR A 111 11.32 9.13 -1.82
C TYR A 111 11.40 7.87 -2.66
N LYS A 112 12.26 6.95 -2.23
CA LYS A 112 12.44 5.66 -2.90
C LYS A 112 11.27 4.74 -2.58
N ARG A 113 10.79 4.03 -3.60
CA ARG A 113 9.96 2.84 -3.39
C ARG A 113 10.85 1.73 -2.86
N ALA A 114 10.52 1.20 -1.67
CA ALA A 114 11.21 0.05 -1.12
C ALA A 114 10.68 -1.24 -1.76
N GLU A 115 11.56 -1.99 -2.42
CA GLU A 115 11.24 -3.37 -2.76
C GLU A 115 11.08 -4.17 -1.47
N HIS A 116 10.03 -4.98 -1.42
CA HIS A 116 9.71 -5.78 -0.26
C HIS A 116 9.12 -7.11 -0.69
N ARG A 117 9.31 -8.14 0.14
CA ARG A 117 8.72 -9.46 -0.06
C ARG A 117 8.29 -10.07 1.25
N ALA A 118 7.33 -10.99 1.18
CA ALA A 118 6.99 -11.88 2.27
C ALA A 118 7.68 -13.23 2.04
N THR A 119 8.37 -13.76 3.04
CA THR A 119 8.96 -15.10 3.03
C THR A 119 8.08 -16.10 3.77
N LEU A 120 8.25 -17.38 3.45
CA LEU A 120 7.55 -18.48 4.10
C LEU A 120 8.33 -18.98 5.31
N ASP A 121 7.60 -19.47 6.30
CA ASP A 121 8.12 -20.25 7.42
C ASP A 121 7.55 -21.67 7.33
N LYS A 122 8.37 -22.68 7.64
CA LYS A 122 7.98 -24.10 7.51
C LYS A 122 7.14 -24.60 8.69
N GLU A 123 7.24 -23.94 9.83
CA GLU A 123 6.66 -24.39 11.10
C GLU A 123 5.50 -23.50 11.54
N LYS A 124 5.52 -22.22 11.15
CA LYS A 124 4.59 -21.21 11.66
C LYS A 124 3.81 -20.52 10.54
N THR A 125 2.49 -20.50 10.68
CA THR A 125 1.63 -19.68 9.82
C THR A 125 1.79 -18.20 10.16
N ARG A 126 2.19 -17.42 9.15
CA ARG A 126 2.23 -15.95 9.23
C ARG A 126 0.94 -15.36 8.73
N ILE A 127 0.35 -14.45 9.51
CA ILE A 127 -0.83 -13.67 9.10
C ILE A 127 -0.46 -12.19 9.15
N SER A 128 -0.87 -11.44 8.13
CA SER A 128 -0.71 -10.00 8.10
C SER A 128 -1.91 -9.29 7.48
N TRP A 129 -2.14 -8.06 7.92
CA TRP A 129 -3.26 -7.21 7.56
C TRP A 129 -2.78 -5.93 6.87
N PRO A 130 -2.44 -5.99 5.57
CA PRO A 130 -2.04 -4.80 4.82
C PRO A 130 -3.26 -3.92 4.50
N VAL A 131 -3.17 -2.64 4.81
CA VAL A 131 -4.12 -1.60 4.39
C VAL A 131 -3.44 -0.68 3.38
N PHE A 132 -3.98 -0.64 2.17
CA PHE A 132 -3.49 0.20 1.08
C PHE A 132 -4.26 1.52 1.03
N VAL A 133 -3.53 2.64 1.08
CA VAL A 133 -4.10 3.98 0.88
C VAL A 133 -3.90 4.39 -0.58
N ASP A 134 -4.96 4.16 -1.35
CA ASP A 134 -5.00 4.35 -2.80
C ASP A 134 -5.65 5.69 -3.20
N PRO A 135 -5.14 6.38 -4.23
CA PRO A 135 -5.87 7.49 -4.86
C PRO A 135 -7.22 7.05 -5.44
N ASN A 136 -8.07 8.03 -5.74
CA ASN A 136 -9.23 7.78 -6.60
C ASN A 136 -8.77 7.30 -7.98
N LEU A 137 -9.54 6.40 -8.60
CA LEU A 137 -9.17 5.79 -9.88
C LEU A 137 -8.93 6.81 -11.00
N ASP A 138 -9.66 7.93 -10.98
CA ASP A 138 -9.57 8.96 -12.01
C ASP A 138 -8.53 10.05 -11.66
N HIS A 139 -7.83 9.92 -10.52
CA HIS A 139 -6.74 10.81 -10.15
C HIS A 139 -5.53 10.56 -11.05
N VAL A 140 -4.94 11.63 -11.58
CA VAL A 140 -3.72 11.56 -12.40
C VAL A 140 -2.50 11.58 -11.49
N VAL A 141 -1.79 10.46 -11.42
CA VAL A 141 -0.50 10.33 -10.75
C VAL A 141 0.59 10.83 -11.69
N ARG A 142 1.30 11.89 -11.29
CA ARG A 142 2.39 12.52 -12.06
C ARG A 142 3.34 13.28 -11.14
N PRO A 143 4.60 13.55 -11.55
CA PRO A 143 5.46 14.46 -10.81
C PRO A 143 4.76 15.79 -10.53
N LEU A 144 4.77 16.22 -9.26
CA LEU A 144 4.13 17.46 -8.84
C LEU A 144 4.87 18.66 -9.46
N PRO A 145 4.16 19.62 -10.08
CA PRO A 145 4.78 20.79 -10.72
C PRO A 145 5.78 21.54 -9.83
N GLU A 146 5.49 21.64 -8.55
CA GLU A 146 6.29 22.32 -7.53
C GLU A 146 7.62 21.60 -7.26
N LEU A 147 7.69 20.30 -7.58
CA LEU A 147 8.85 19.45 -7.34
C LEU A 147 9.67 19.17 -8.60
N ILE A 148 9.35 19.82 -9.72
CA ILE A 148 10.05 19.71 -11.01
C ILE A 148 10.50 21.07 -11.57
N SER A 149 10.56 22.11 -10.72
CA SER A 149 11.05 23.43 -11.10
C SER A 149 12.59 23.45 -11.14
N GLY A 150 13.17 23.89 -12.27
CA GLY A 150 14.62 24.02 -12.48
C GLY A 150 15.18 23.07 -13.54
N ASP A 151 16.25 23.50 -14.23
CA ASP A 151 16.83 22.82 -15.38
C ASP A 151 17.34 21.39 -15.07
N ASP A 152 17.70 21.12 -13.81
CA ASP A 152 18.21 19.82 -13.34
C ASP A 152 17.14 18.84 -12.84
N ASN A 153 15.85 19.21 -12.91
CA ASN A 153 14.78 18.46 -12.25
C ASN A 153 13.58 18.20 -13.17
N ALA A 154 13.87 17.82 -14.42
CA ALA A 154 12.86 17.39 -15.38
C ALA A 154 11.98 16.24 -14.85
N PRO A 155 10.71 16.16 -15.28
CA PRO A 155 9.82 15.08 -14.87
C PRO A 155 10.35 13.73 -15.36
N LYS A 156 10.66 12.84 -14.41
CA LYS A 156 11.17 11.48 -14.68
C LYS A 156 10.07 10.48 -15.01
N PHE A 157 8.83 10.80 -14.67
CA PHE A 157 7.70 9.90 -14.79
C PHE A 157 6.61 10.46 -15.67
N LYS A 158 6.03 9.60 -16.50
CA LYS A 158 4.85 9.94 -17.31
C LYS A 158 3.60 10.03 -16.43
N PRO A 159 2.66 10.93 -16.76
CA PRO A 159 1.37 10.98 -16.10
C PRO A 159 0.51 9.77 -16.46
N TYR A 160 -0.10 9.13 -15.46
CA TYR A 160 -1.10 8.08 -15.64
C TYR A 160 -2.32 8.37 -14.77
N THR A 161 -3.53 8.05 -15.25
CA THR A 161 -4.65 7.91 -14.30
C THR A 161 -4.36 6.74 -13.37
N TYR A 162 -4.82 6.79 -12.13
CA TYR A 162 -4.57 5.69 -11.20
C TYR A 162 -5.20 4.38 -11.70
N ARG A 163 -6.31 4.46 -12.43
CA ARG A 163 -6.92 3.34 -13.14
C ARG A 163 -5.98 2.70 -14.15
N ASP A 164 -5.37 3.49 -15.02
CA ASP A 164 -4.44 2.98 -16.04
C ASP A 164 -3.18 2.42 -15.40
N TYR A 165 -2.64 3.11 -14.39
CA TYR A 165 -1.53 2.61 -13.59
C TYR A 165 -1.84 1.21 -13.02
N LYS A 166 -3.01 1.03 -12.38
CA LYS A 166 -3.41 -0.29 -11.84
C LYS A 166 -3.54 -1.34 -12.92
N PHE A 167 -4.11 -0.97 -14.07
CA PHE A 167 -4.21 -1.86 -15.22
C PHE A 167 -2.81 -2.32 -15.68
N HIS A 168 -1.83 -1.43 -15.75
CA HIS A 168 -0.46 -1.78 -16.09
C HIS A 168 0.17 -2.74 -15.07
N ILE A 169 0.15 -2.43 -13.77
CA ILE A 169 0.81 -3.33 -12.79
C ILE A 169 0.12 -4.69 -12.72
N TRP A 170 -1.20 -4.75 -12.83
CA TRP A 170 -1.94 -6.01 -12.74
C TRP A 170 -1.72 -6.91 -13.96
N ASN A 171 -1.56 -6.32 -15.15
CA ASN A 171 -1.26 -7.05 -16.37
C ASN A 171 0.26 -7.20 -16.62
N ARG A 172 1.10 -6.78 -15.66
CA ARG A 172 2.57 -6.76 -15.78
C ARG A 172 3.05 -6.06 -17.05
N LEU A 173 2.32 -5.03 -17.47
CA LEU A 173 2.70 -4.19 -18.60
C LEU A 173 3.74 -3.17 -18.13
N PRO A 174 4.72 -2.81 -18.98
CA PRO A 174 5.71 -1.82 -18.63
C PRO A 174 5.02 -0.49 -18.34
N LEU A 175 5.48 0.16 -17.27
CA LEU A 175 5.39 1.61 -17.15
C LEU A 175 6.69 2.19 -17.72
N ASP A 176 6.68 3.49 -18.02
CA ASP A 176 7.83 4.31 -18.43
C ASP A 176 9.24 3.82 -18.08
#